data_AF-A0A8S3TM97-F1
#
_entry.id   AF-A0A8S3TM97-F1
#
_cell.length_a   1.000
_cell.length_b   1.000
_cell.length_c   1.000
_cell.angle_alpha   90.00
_cell.angle_beta   90.00
_cell.angle_gamma   90.00
#
_symmetry.space_group_name_H-M   'P 1'
#
loop_
_entity.id
_entity.type
_entity.pdbx_description
1 polymer ?
#
loop_
_entity_poly.entity_id
_entity_poly.type
_entity_poly.pdbx_seq_one_letter_code
_entity_poly.pdbx_strand_id
1 'polypeptide(L)'
;MQRTYLIPTIEEIWKKEQNELFEHFHNQDLVVLGDGRMDSPGHSAQYCSYTLMEMISKKILCIITMDKRMTERKSTNLEKACFKIGLQFLLDKGMKIIEVVTDAHIQVEALMKREYPNIKHSFDIWHGAKNLGKKVIKAGQEKGNKSLLDWTRDVVNHYWYSAEISKTTDESTAGLENFQNLILKYASKRHSYNPPSYRARNFLAALDHNANCQRNTFLNKDGSTRYQRYYSKKGGRWSTYALREDKKL
;
A
#
# COMPACT_ATOMS: atom_id res chain seq x y z
N MET A 1 5.14 -29.48 -11.80
CA MET A 1 5.68 -28.35 -12.59
C MET A 1 5.66 -27.02 -11.82
N GLN A 2 4.51 -26.42 -11.49
CA GLN A 2 4.48 -25.12 -10.78
C GLN A 2 5.13 -25.14 -9.38
N ARG A 3 4.82 -26.13 -8.53
CA ARG A 3 5.40 -26.23 -7.18
C ARG A 3 6.90 -26.56 -7.16
N THR A 4 7.36 -27.31 -8.16
CA THR A 4 8.70 -27.88 -8.19
C THR A 4 9.73 -26.95 -8.84
N TYR A 5 9.30 -26.16 -9.83
CA TYR A 5 10.21 -25.32 -10.61
C TYR A 5 9.81 -23.84 -10.52
N LEU A 6 8.57 -23.51 -10.86
CA LEU A 6 8.14 -22.11 -10.97
C LEU A 6 8.17 -21.36 -9.63
N ILE A 7 7.60 -21.93 -8.57
CA ILE A 7 7.54 -21.27 -7.25
C ILE A 7 8.94 -21.04 -6.66
N PRO A 8 9.83 -22.05 -6.59
CA PRO A 8 11.20 -21.85 -6.11
C PRO A 8 11.95 -20.76 -6.88
N THR A 9 11.85 -20.76 -8.22
CA THR A 9 12.51 -19.74 -9.05
C THR A 9 11.98 -18.34 -8.77
N ILE A 10 10.67 -18.15 -8.61
CA ILE A 10 10.10 -16.84 -8.24
C ILE A 10 10.59 -16.39 -6.86
N GLU A 11 10.63 -17.30 -5.89
CA GLU A 11 11.13 -16.99 -4.54
C GLU A 11 12.62 -16.63 -4.55
N GLU A 12 13.42 -17.29 -5.39
CA GLU A 12 14.84 -16.98 -5.58
C GLU A 12 15.05 -15.60 -6.20
N ILE A 13 14.34 -15.29 -7.30
CA ILE A 13 14.40 -13.97 -7.96
C ILE A 13 13.97 -12.87 -7.00
N TRP A 14 12.87 -13.09 -6.26
CA TRP A 14 12.41 -12.14 -5.24
C TRP A 14 13.44 -11.90 -4.15
N LYS A 15 14.06 -12.96 -3.61
CA LYS A 15 15.12 -12.83 -2.61
C LYS A 15 16.33 -12.07 -3.14
N LYS A 16 16.72 -12.32 -4.40
CA LYS A 16 17.83 -11.63 -5.05
C LYS A 16 17.54 -10.12 -5.13
N GLU A 17 16.42 -9.73 -5.72
CA GLU A 17 16.04 -8.31 -5.83
C GLU A 17 15.89 -7.66 -4.45
N GLN A 18 15.31 -8.38 -3.49
CA GLN A 18 15.14 -7.90 -2.13
C GLN A 18 16.49 -7.62 -1.45
N ASN A 19 17.50 -8.48 -1.64
CA ASN A 19 18.85 -8.24 -1.11
C ASN A 19 19.51 -7.03 -1.80
N GLU A 20 19.36 -6.88 -3.12
CA GLU A 20 19.88 -5.71 -3.85
C GLU A 20 19.25 -4.40 -3.33
N LEU A 21 17.95 -4.42 -3.02
CA LEU A 21 17.28 -3.27 -2.39
C LEU A 21 17.81 -3.01 -0.98
N PHE A 22 18.09 -4.04 -0.18
CA PHE A 22 18.63 -3.87 1.16
C PHE A 22 20.04 -3.29 1.14
N GLU A 23 20.90 -3.75 0.23
CA GLU A 23 22.23 -3.16 0.02
C GLU A 23 22.12 -1.69 -0.40
N HIS A 24 21.19 -1.38 -1.31
CA HIS A 24 20.97 0.00 -1.77
C HIS A 24 20.55 0.95 -0.63
N PHE A 25 19.73 0.47 0.31
CA PHE A 25 19.15 1.27 1.38
C PHE A 25 19.82 1.13 2.75
N HIS A 26 20.83 0.27 2.91
CA HIS A 26 21.43 -0.13 4.20
C HIS A 26 21.81 1.05 5.12
N ASN A 27 22.26 2.17 4.54
CA ASN A 27 22.73 3.35 5.29
C ASN A 27 21.80 4.57 5.15
N GLN A 28 20.58 4.36 4.65
CA GLN A 28 19.61 5.43 4.43
C GLN A 28 18.54 5.39 5.52
N ASP A 29 18.06 6.57 5.92
CA ASP A 29 16.92 6.69 6.81
C ASP A 29 15.64 6.42 6.01
N LEU A 30 14.89 5.41 6.42
CA LEU A 30 13.72 4.95 5.68
C LEU A 30 12.43 5.35 6.37
N VAL A 31 11.54 5.92 5.57
CA VAL A 31 10.11 5.99 5.85
C VAL A 31 9.43 4.85 5.11
N VAL A 32 8.73 3.99 5.85
CA VAL A 32 8.09 2.78 5.31
C VAL A 32 6.58 2.91 5.40
N LEU A 33 5.90 2.73 4.26
CA LEU A 33 4.45 2.66 4.17
C LEU A 33 4.01 1.20 4.40
N GLY A 34 3.00 0.97 5.22
CA GLY A 34 2.45 -0.34 5.52
C GLY A 34 0.94 -0.45 5.29
N ASP A 35 0.50 -1.48 4.58
CA ASP A 35 -0.92 -1.79 4.42
C ASP A 35 -1.20 -3.29 4.22
N GLY A 36 -2.33 -3.75 4.77
CA GLY A 36 -2.79 -5.13 4.79
C GLY A 36 -3.94 -5.39 3.83
N ARG A 37 -3.77 -6.33 2.91
CA ARG A 37 -4.81 -6.77 1.98
C ARG A 37 -5.37 -8.13 2.39
N MET A 38 -6.69 -8.22 2.56
CA MET A 38 -7.40 -9.48 2.75
C MET A 38 -7.88 -10.08 1.42
N ASP A 39 -7.67 -11.38 1.24
CA ASP A 39 -8.16 -12.16 0.10
C ASP A 39 -9.49 -12.84 0.44
N SER A 40 -10.60 -12.33 -0.12
CA SER A 40 -11.85 -13.10 -0.21
C SER A 40 -12.72 -12.68 -1.40
N PRO A 41 -13.11 -13.65 -2.25
CA PRO A 41 -14.48 -13.83 -2.72
C PRO A 41 -15.33 -14.59 -1.69
N GLY A 42 -16.54 -14.08 -1.36
CA GLY A 42 -17.43 -14.68 -0.36
C GLY A 42 -17.01 -14.41 1.09
N HIS A 43 -17.93 -14.52 2.04
CA HIS A 43 -17.82 -14.03 3.43
C HIS A 43 -16.76 -14.70 4.35
N SER A 44 -15.59 -15.10 3.83
CA SER A 44 -14.51 -15.67 4.66
C SER A 44 -13.12 -15.36 4.08
N ALA A 45 -12.50 -14.25 4.50
CA ALA A 45 -11.11 -13.91 4.16
C ALA A 45 -10.16 -15.04 4.60
N GLN A 46 -9.42 -15.64 3.67
CA GLN A 46 -8.53 -16.77 3.98
C GLN A 46 -7.08 -16.33 4.18
N TYR A 47 -6.61 -15.36 3.40
CA TYR A 47 -5.24 -14.87 3.45
C TYR A 47 -5.19 -13.38 3.78
N CYS A 48 -4.17 -12.98 4.53
CA CYS A 48 -3.73 -11.60 4.62
C CYS A 48 -2.37 -11.49 3.93
N SER A 49 -2.21 -10.50 3.06
CA SER A 49 -0.93 -10.08 2.50
C SER A 49 -0.65 -8.67 3.00
N TYR A 50 0.36 -8.52 3.83
CA TYR A 50 0.81 -7.22 4.34
C TYR A 50 2.04 -6.77 3.55
N THR A 51 1.98 -5.56 3.02
CA THR A 51 3.02 -4.99 2.16
C THR A 51 3.71 -3.85 2.89
N LEU A 52 5.05 -3.84 2.84
CA LEU A 52 5.89 -2.74 3.30
C LEU A 52 6.62 -2.15 2.09
N MET A 53 6.42 -0.85 1.87
CA MET A 53 6.93 -0.10 0.73
C MET A 53 7.79 1.06 1.21
N GLU A 54 8.94 1.27 0.58
CA GLU A 54 9.76 2.46 0.83
C GLU A 54 9.08 3.70 0.23
N MET A 55 9.02 4.78 1.00
CA MET A 55 8.18 5.93 0.70
C MET A 55 8.58 6.70 -0.57
N ILE A 56 9.87 6.93 -0.84
CA ILE A 56 10.31 7.85 -1.90
C ILE A 56 10.35 7.13 -3.25
N SER A 57 11.11 6.04 -3.32
CA SER A 57 11.27 5.19 -4.51
C SER A 57 10.03 4.37 -4.83
N LYS A 58 9.11 4.23 -3.87
CA LYS A 58 7.90 3.38 -3.95
C LYS A 58 8.21 1.90 -4.17
N LYS A 59 9.45 1.46 -3.92
CA LYS A 59 9.86 0.05 -4.02
C LYS A 59 9.23 -0.76 -2.89
N ILE A 60 8.72 -1.93 -3.24
CA ILE A 60 8.26 -2.92 -2.27
C ILE A 60 9.49 -3.57 -1.65
N LEU A 61 9.63 -3.40 -0.34
CA LEU A 61 10.72 -4.00 0.44
C LEU A 61 10.34 -5.38 0.96
N CYS A 62 9.07 -5.58 1.34
CA CYS A 62 8.61 -6.83 1.94
C CYS A 62 7.13 -7.09 1.69
N ILE A 63 6.78 -8.35 1.47
CA ILE A 63 5.40 -8.83 1.50
C ILE A 63 5.33 -10.07 2.38
N ILE A 64 4.56 -9.98 3.47
CA ILE A 64 4.24 -11.11 4.33
C ILE A 64 2.85 -11.60 4.00
N THR A 65 2.72 -12.90 3.73
CA THR A 65 1.43 -13.54 3.48
C THR A 65 1.19 -14.62 4.53
N MET A 66 0.07 -14.52 5.26
CA MET A 66 -0.34 -15.50 6.25
C MET A 66 -1.76 -16.01 5.97
N ASP A 67 -1.99 -17.28 6.32
CA ASP A 67 -3.31 -17.90 6.30
C ASP A 67 -4.01 -17.68 7.66
N LYS A 68 -5.30 -17.37 7.66
CA LYS A 68 -6.11 -17.20 8.89
C LYS A 68 -6.07 -18.40 9.84
N ARG A 69 -5.72 -19.59 9.36
CA ARG A 69 -5.53 -20.81 10.17
C ARG A 69 -4.31 -20.73 11.08
N MET A 70 -3.38 -19.81 10.78
CA MET A 70 -2.17 -19.54 11.56
C MET A 70 -2.40 -18.53 12.69
N THR A 71 -3.56 -17.88 12.71
CA THR A 71 -4.02 -17.08 13.84
C THR A 71 -5.32 -17.70 14.35
N GLU A 72 -5.88 -17.22 15.46
CA GLU A 72 -7.15 -17.70 16.04
C GLU A 72 -8.38 -17.46 15.14
N ARG A 73 -8.23 -17.50 13.80
CA ARG A 73 -9.22 -17.23 12.76
C ARG A 73 -9.81 -15.82 12.77
N LYS A 74 -9.14 -14.87 13.43
CA LYS A 74 -9.52 -13.44 13.46
C LYS A 74 -8.65 -12.63 12.49
N SER A 75 -9.29 -11.92 11.56
CA SER A 75 -8.62 -11.14 10.50
C SER A 75 -7.80 -9.96 11.05
N THR A 76 -8.27 -9.27 12.09
CA THR A 76 -7.52 -8.17 12.72
C THR A 76 -6.22 -8.63 13.36
N ASN A 77 -6.24 -9.81 13.99
CA ASN A 77 -5.04 -10.42 14.57
C ASN A 77 -4.06 -10.86 13.47
N LEU A 78 -4.58 -11.28 12.31
CA LEU A 78 -3.78 -11.69 11.16
C LEU A 78 -3.00 -10.52 10.55
N GLU A 79 -3.64 -9.36 10.40
CA GLU A 79 -2.99 -8.17 9.87
C GLU A 79 -1.86 -7.68 10.79
N LYS A 80 -2.13 -7.55 12.11
CA LYS A 80 -1.10 -7.21 13.10
C LYS A 80 0.07 -8.19 13.06
N ALA A 81 -0.21 -9.50 12.97
CA ALA A 81 0.83 -10.52 12.92
C ALA A 81 1.69 -10.39 11.66
N CYS A 82 1.08 -10.18 10.49
CA CYS A 82 1.81 -9.97 9.25
C CYS A 82 2.67 -8.70 9.31
N PHE A 83 2.12 -7.61 9.83
CA PHE A 83 2.86 -6.35 10.05
C PHE A 83 4.08 -6.56 10.95
N LYS A 84 3.89 -7.18 12.13
CA LYS A 84 4.97 -7.45 13.08
C LYS A 84 6.10 -8.26 12.44
N ILE A 85 5.76 -9.36 11.76
CA ILE A 85 6.74 -10.21 11.08
C ILE A 85 7.46 -9.42 9.99
N GLY A 86 6.74 -8.62 9.21
CA GLY A 86 7.30 -7.84 8.11
C GLY A 86 8.26 -6.75 8.61
N LEU A 87 7.86 -6.00 9.64
CA LEU A 87 8.68 -4.95 10.23
C LEU A 87 9.92 -5.54 10.88
N GLN A 88 9.76 -6.60 11.69
CA GLN A 88 10.90 -7.27 12.32
C GLN A 88 11.88 -7.81 11.28
N PHE A 89 11.39 -8.40 10.19
CA PHE A 89 12.24 -8.88 9.11
C PHE A 89 13.09 -7.76 8.48
N LEU A 90 12.55 -6.56 8.29
CA LEU A 90 13.34 -5.44 7.78
C LEU A 90 14.38 -4.96 8.80
N LEU A 91 14.03 -4.92 10.08
CA LEU A 91 14.96 -4.56 11.16
C LEU A 91 16.10 -5.58 11.28
N ASP A 92 15.80 -6.87 11.21
CA ASP A 92 16.78 -7.97 11.25
C ASP A 92 17.73 -7.94 10.04
N LYS A 93 17.30 -7.32 8.93
CA LYS A 93 18.12 -7.08 7.73
C LYS A 93 18.99 -5.83 7.81
N GLY A 94 18.97 -5.12 8.95
CA GLY A 94 19.79 -3.94 9.19
C GLY A 94 19.21 -2.65 8.60
N MET A 95 17.95 -2.65 8.16
CA MET A 95 17.33 -1.47 7.57
C MET A 95 17.05 -0.40 8.64
N LYS A 96 17.52 0.83 8.43
CA LYS A 96 17.31 1.95 9.36
C LYS A 96 15.95 2.61 9.15
N ILE A 97 14.91 2.02 9.71
CA ILE A 97 13.53 2.54 9.64
C ILE A 97 13.35 3.60 10.71
N ILE A 98 13.24 4.86 10.29
CA ILE A 98 13.00 6.00 11.19
C ILE A 98 11.50 6.24 11.41
N GLU A 99 10.67 5.84 10.44
CA GLU A 99 9.24 6.09 10.46
C GLU A 99 8.46 5.00 9.72
N VAL A 100 7.28 4.67 10.27
CA VAL A 100 6.30 3.80 9.65
C VAL A 100 4.98 4.53 9.52
N VAL A 101 4.39 4.52 8.33
CA VAL A 101 3.08 5.11 8.03
C VAL A 101 2.08 3.99 7.74
N THR A 102 0.98 3.93 8.48
CA THR A 102 -0.08 2.94 8.26
C THR A 102 -1.47 3.56 8.31
N ASP A 103 -2.49 2.79 7.94
CA ASP A 103 -3.86 3.12 8.29
C ASP A 103 -4.05 3.19 9.83
N ALA A 104 -5.14 3.84 10.24
CA ALA A 104 -5.54 3.98 11.65
C ALA A 104 -6.07 2.65 12.24
N HIS A 105 -5.25 1.60 12.20
CA HIS A 105 -5.54 0.30 12.77
C HIS A 105 -5.07 0.24 14.24
N ILE A 106 -6.03 0.25 15.15
CA ILE A 106 -5.82 0.28 16.62
C ILE A 106 -4.80 -0.77 17.10
N GLN A 107 -4.83 -1.99 16.54
CA GLN A 107 -3.91 -3.04 16.99
C GLN A 107 -2.46 -2.81 16.53
N VAL A 108 -2.26 -2.23 15.35
CA VAL A 108 -0.92 -1.87 14.84
C VAL A 108 -0.38 -0.68 15.60
N GLU A 109 -1.22 0.33 15.86
CA GLU A 109 -0.86 1.48 16.71
C GLU A 109 -0.40 1.04 18.11
N ALA A 110 -1.18 0.18 18.78
CA ALA A 110 -0.82 -0.35 20.09
C ALA A 110 0.49 -1.17 20.05
N LEU A 111 0.73 -1.91 18.96
CA LEU A 111 1.96 -2.66 18.77
C LEU A 111 3.17 -1.73 18.61
N MET A 112 3.06 -0.69 17.77
CA MET A 112 4.14 0.29 17.56
C MET A 112 4.53 0.97 18.86
N LYS A 113 3.55 1.44 19.64
CA LYS A 113 3.78 2.08 20.95
C LYS A 113 4.47 1.15 21.95
N ARG A 114 4.14 -0.14 21.93
CA ARG A 114 4.64 -1.10 22.93
C ARG A 114 5.99 -1.70 22.57
N GLU A 115 6.19 -2.06 21.31
CA GLU A 115 7.34 -2.90 20.89
C GLU A 115 8.36 -2.12 20.04
N TYR A 116 7.95 -1.02 19.41
CA TYR A 116 8.81 -0.21 18.54
C TYR A 116 8.78 1.28 18.91
N PRO A 117 8.97 1.67 20.20
CA PRO A 117 8.77 3.05 20.66
C PRO A 117 9.77 4.05 20.06
N ASN A 118 10.89 3.58 19.53
CA ASN A 118 11.93 4.43 18.92
C ASN A 118 11.68 4.71 17.43
N ILE A 119 10.68 4.08 16.83
CA ILE A 119 10.29 4.31 15.43
C ILE A 119 9.07 5.23 15.43
N LYS A 120 9.14 6.35 14.72
CA LYS A 120 7.99 7.24 14.56
C LYS A 120 6.85 6.47 13.87
N HIS A 121 5.64 6.55 14.43
CA HIS A 121 4.45 5.97 13.81
C HIS A 121 3.51 7.10 13.40
N SER A 122 3.18 7.14 12.11
CA SER A 122 2.27 8.13 11.53
C SER A 122 1.11 7.45 10.83
N PHE A 123 0.04 8.21 10.62
CA PHE A 123 -1.18 7.73 10.00
C PHE A 123 -1.32 8.23 8.57
N ASP A 124 -1.88 7.39 7.71
CA ASP A 124 -2.18 7.78 6.33
C ASP A 124 -3.18 8.96 6.27
N ILE A 125 -2.66 10.09 5.81
CA ILE A 125 -3.41 11.34 5.63
C ILE A 125 -4.54 11.13 4.59
N TRP A 126 -4.32 10.30 3.57
CA TRP A 126 -5.32 10.08 2.53
C TRP A 126 -6.56 9.36 3.06
N HIS A 127 -6.39 8.26 3.80
CA HIS A 127 -7.49 7.61 4.51
C HIS A 127 -8.11 8.52 5.57
N GLY A 128 -7.32 9.36 6.24
CA GLY A 128 -7.79 10.41 7.14
C GLY A 128 -8.79 11.36 6.48
N ALA A 129 -8.39 11.98 5.36
CA ALA A 129 -9.21 12.92 4.59
C ALA A 129 -10.49 12.25 4.05
N LYS A 130 -10.36 11.03 3.52
CA LYS A 130 -11.47 10.23 3.00
C LYS A 130 -12.50 9.90 4.10
N ASN A 131 -12.02 9.50 5.28
CA ASN A 131 -12.89 9.17 6.41
C ASN A 131 -13.55 10.41 7.01
N LEU A 132 -12.83 11.54 7.06
CA LEU A 132 -13.39 12.84 7.44
C LEU A 132 -14.55 13.21 6.52
N GLY A 133 -14.34 13.19 5.19
CA GLY A 133 -15.38 13.48 4.21
C GLY A 133 -16.63 12.60 4.37
N LYS A 134 -16.45 11.29 4.57
CA LYS A 134 -17.57 10.36 4.84
C LYS A 134 -18.36 10.74 6.10
N LYS A 135 -17.68 11.13 7.18
CA LYS A 135 -18.33 11.53 8.44
C LYS A 135 -19.11 12.84 8.27
N VAL A 136 -18.55 13.82 7.57
CA VAL A 136 -19.25 15.10 7.28
C VAL A 136 -20.48 14.86 6.42
N ILE A 137 -20.38 14.03 5.37
CA ILE A 137 -21.54 13.66 4.53
C ILE A 137 -22.62 12.99 5.38
N LYS A 138 -22.25 12.03 6.23
CA LYS A 138 -23.21 11.33 7.11
C LYS A 138 -23.92 12.31 8.05
N ALA A 139 -23.18 13.23 8.67
CA ALA A 139 -23.76 14.26 9.54
C ALA A 139 -24.67 15.22 8.76
N GLY A 140 -24.29 15.60 7.53
CA GLY A 140 -25.09 16.46 6.67
C GLY A 140 -26.37 15.82 6.12
N GLN A 141 -26.47 14.48 6.14
CA GLN A 141 -27.69 13.76 5.78
C GLN A 141 -28.74 13.75 6.91
N GLU A 142 -28.38 14.14 8.13
CA GLU A 142 -29.30 14.24 9.25
C GLU A 142 -30.25 15.45 9.09
N LYS A 143 -31.49 15.32 9.61
CA LYS A 143 -32.51 16.35 9.51
C LYS A 143 -32.03 17.62 10.23
N GLY A 144 -32.04 18.75 9.51
CA GLY A 144 -31.57 20.04 10.02
C GLY A 144 -30.12 20.38 9.66
N ASN A 145 -29.33 19.42 9.18
CA ASN A 145 -27.89 19.58 8.97
C ASN A 145 -27.47 19.63 7.49
N LYS A 146 -28.42 19.74 6.54
CA LYS A 146 -28.15 19.67 5.09
C LYS A 146 -27.11 20.68 4.61
N SER A 147 -27.00 21.85 5.25
CA SER A 147 -25.98 22.85 4.91
C SER A 147 -24.56 22.31 5.03
N LEU A 148 -24.29 21.34 5.92
CA LEU A 148 -22.96 20.72 6.05
C LEU A 148 -22.50 19.99 4.78
N LEU A 149 -23.43 19.56 3.92
CA LEU A 149 -23.08 18.89 2.67
C LEU A 149 -22.30 19.82 1.75
N ASP A 150 -22.67 21.10 1.70
CA ASP A 150 -22.02 22.11 0.86
C ASP A 150 -20.57 22.35 1.30
N TRP A 151 -20.32 22.29 2.62
CA TRP A 151 -19.00 22.48 3.23
C TRP A 151 -18.11 21.24 3.17
N THR A 152 -18.61 20.08 2.76
CA THR A 152 -17.84 18.82 2.78
C THR A 152 -16.51 18.97 2.05
N ARG A 153 -16.52 19.60 0.87
CA ARG A 153 -15.31 19.81 0.08
C ARG A 153 -14.32 20.72 0.79
N ASP A 154 -14.79 21.83 1.34
CA ASP A 154 -13.92 22.83 1.95
C ASP A 154 -13.29 22.30 3.24
N VAL A 155 -14.04 21.50 4.02
CA VAL A 155 -13.52 20.80 5.20
C VAL A 155 -12.41 19.81 4.81
N VAL A 156 -12.62 19.00 3.77
CA VAL A 156 -11.61 18.04 3.30
C VAL A 156 -10.39 18.76 2.74
N ASN A 157 -10.57 19.84 1.97
CA ASN A 157 -9.47 20.63 1.43
C ASN A 157 -8.66 21.32 2.54
N HIS A 158 -9.34 21.84 3.57
CA HIS A 158 -8.66 22.46 4.71
C HIS A 158 -7.85 21.43 5.52
N TYR A 159 -8.34 20.20 5.64
CA TYR A 159 -7.60 19.09 6.25
C TYR A 159 -6.32 18.79 5.46
N TRP A 160 -6.41 18.71 4.12
CA TRP A 160 -5.23 18.54 3.25
C TRP A 160 -4.22 19.68 3.42
N TYR A 161 -4.68 20.92 3.37
CA TYR A 161 -3.83 22.10 3.54
C TYR A 161 -3.11 22.11 4.90
N SER A 162 -3.82 21.71 5.96
CA SER A 162 -3.24 21.62 7.30
C SER A 162 -2.17 20.53 7.38
N ALA A 163 -2.39 19.38 6.73
CA ALA A 163 -1.43 18.28 6.68
C ALA A 163 -0.19 18.60 5.82
N GLU A 164 -0.38 19.34 4.72
CA GLU A 164 0.72 19.80 3.86
C GLU A 164 1.64 20.79 4.60
N ILE A 165 1.07 21.68 5.40
CA ILE A 165 1.85 22.67 6.17
C ILE A 165 2.55 22.06 7.38
N SER A 166 2.12 20.91 7.89
CA SER A 166 2.67 20.34 9.13
C SER A 166 4.11 19.80 9.03
N LYS A 167 4.82 19.99 7.90
CA LYS A 167 6.21 19.53 7.64
C LYS A 167 6.44 18.02 7.82
N THR A 168 5.42 17.26 8.15
CA THR A 168 5.37 15.82 7.93
C THR A 168 5.33 15.63 6.42
N THR A 169 6.34 14.98 5.87
CA THR A 169 6.39 14.52 4.47
C THR A 169 5.02 14.02 4.03
N ASP A 170 4.65 14.12 2.75
CA ASP A 170 3.36 13.63 2.24
C ASP A 170 3.21 12.10 2.46
N GLU A 171 2.83 11.73 3.69
CA GLU A 171 2.73 10.39 4.27
C GLU A 171 1.45 9.72 3.82
N SER A 172 1.31 9.60 2.49
CA SER A 172 0.18 8.94 1.85
C SER A 172 0.50 7.49 1.47
N THR A 173 -0.38 6.57 1.86
CA THR A 173 -0.34 5.16 1.44
C THR A 173 -0.98 4.94 0.05
N ALA A 174 -1.33 5.99 -0.71
CA ALA A 174 -1.91 5.87 -2.05
C ALA A 174 -1.04 5.04 -3.02
N GLY A 175 0.29 5.03 -2.84
CA GLY A 175 1.19 4.14 -3.57
C GLY A 175 0.90 2.65 -3.34
N LEU A 176 0.56 2.28 -2.10
CA LEU A 176 0.17 0.91 -1.74
C LEU A 176 -1.17 0.52 -2.35
N GLU A 177 -2.16 1.40 -2.43
CA GLU A 177 -3.44 1.08 -3.10
C GLU A 177 -3.23 0.77 -4.59
N ASN A 178 -2.36 1.54 -5.26
CA ASN A 178 -1.97 1.26 -6.65
C ASN A 178 -1.30 -0.12 -6.79
N PHE A 179 -0.41 -0.46 -5.87
CA PHE A 179 0.23 -1.77 -5.85
C PHE A 179 -0.77 -2.91 -5.58
N GLN A 180 -1.69 -2.74 -4.63
CA GLN A 180 -2.73 -3.71 -4.34
C GLN A 180 -3.67 -3.97 -5.53
N ASN A 181 -3.92 -2.94 -6.34
CA ASN A 181 -4.63 -3.10 -7.60
C ASN A 181 -3.81 -3.91 -8.61
N LEU A 182 -2.49 -3.73 -8.67
CA LEU A 182 -1.62 -4.56 -9.49
C LEU A 182 -1.66 -6.03 -9.06
N ILE A 183 -1.70 -6.31 -7.75
CA ILE A 183 -1.83 -7.69 -7.24
C ILE A 183 -3.06 -8.38 -7.85
N LEU A 184 -4.18 -7.68 -8.11
CA LEU A 184 -5.37 -8.30 -8.71
C LEU A 184 -5.12 -8.87 -10.12
N LYS A 185 -4.14 -8.35 -10.86
CA LYS A 185 -3.70 -8.88 -12.16
C LYS A 185 -3.03 -10.25 -11.99
N TYR A 186 -2.28 -10.43 -10.91
CA TYR A 186 -1.50 -11.65 -10.64
C TYR A 186 -2.27 -12.66 -9.78
N ALA A 187 -3.08 -12.20 -8.84
CA ALA A 187 -3.88 -12.97 -7.88
C ALA A 187 -5.29 -12.37 -7.82
N SER A 188 -6.11 -12.74 -8.81
CA SER A 188 -7.49 -12.28 -8.93
C SER A 188 -8.36 -12.88 -7.82
N LYS A 189 -9.16 -12.04 -7.16
CA LYS A 189 -10.14 -12.48 -6.15
C LYS A 189 -11.22 -13.42 -6.71
N ARG A 190 -11.25 -13.72 -8.02
CA ARG A 190 -12.24 -14.64 -8.61
C ARG A 190 -11.84 -16.12 -8.51
N HIS A 191 -10.58 -16.39 -8.16
CA HIS A 191 -10.06 -17.74 -8.08
C HIS A 191 -9.57 -18.03 -6.66
N SER A 192 -9.66 -19.29 -6.26
CA SER A 192 -9.03 -19.77 -5.04
C SER A 192 -7.60 -20.22 -5.34
N TYR A 193 -6.65 -19.77 -4.54
CA TYR A 193 -5.24 -20.12 -4.66
C TYR A 193 -4.78 -20.91 -3.43
N ASN A 194 -3.91 -21.89 -3.65
CA ASN A 194 -3.19 -22.51 -2.53
C ASN A 194 -2.11 -21.54 -1.99
N PRO A 195 -1.70 -21.66 -0.71
CA PRO A 195 -0.87 -20.64 -0.06
C PRO A 195 0.47 -20.38 -0.78
N PRO A 196 1.24 -21.41 -1.21
CA PRO A 196 2.49 -21.18 -1.95
C PRO A 196 2.27 -20.45 -3.28
N SER A 197 1.22 -20.81 -4.03
CA SER A 197 0.91 -20.15 -5.31
C SER A 197 0.46 -18.70 -5.11
N TYR A 198 -0.36 -18.45 -4.09
CA TYR A 198 -0.80 -17.09 -3.75
C TYR A 198 0.38 -16.20 -3.36
N ARG A 199 1.30 -16.72 -2.52
CA ARG A 199 2.54 -16.02 -2.17
C ARG A 199 3.41 -15.71 -3.39
N ALA A 200 3.69 -16.70 -4.24
CA ALA A 200 4.50 -16.51 -5.44
C ALA A 200 3.89 -15.47 -6.40
N ARG A 201 2.56 -15.41 -6.52
CA ARG A 201 1.87 -14.38 -7.32
C ARG A 201 2.01 -12.98 -6.74
N ASN A 202 1.98 -12.84 -5.41
CA ASN A 202 2.27 -11.55 -4.77
C ASN A 202 3.73 -11.12 -5.01
N PHE A 203 4.68 -12.05 -4.99
CA PHE A 203 6.08 -11.74 -5.35
C PHE A 203 6.22 -11.32 -6.81
N LEU A 204 5.57 -12.00 -7.76
CA LEU A 204 5.56 -11.55 -9.16
C LEU A 204 4.98 -10.14 -9.33
N ALA A 205 3.91 -9.81 -8.59
CA ALA A 205 3.37 -8.46 -8.60
C ALA A 205 4.38 -7.45 -8.07
N ALA A 206 5.11 -7.79 -7.00
CA ALA A 206 6.14 -6.94 -6.41
C ALA A 206 7.33 -6.70 -7.35
N LEU A 207 7.81 -7.76 -8.00
CA LEU A 207 8.86 -7.69 -9.04
C LEU A 207 8.41 -6.78 -10.21
N ASP A 208 7.20 -6.98 -10.75
CA ASP A 208 6.64 -6.11 -11.80
C ASP A 208 6.55 -4.66 -11.33
N HIS A 209 6.02 -4.43 -10.12
CA HIS A 209 5.92 -3.09 -9.55
C HIS A 209 7.29 -2.43 -9.45
N ASN A 210 8.24 -3.10 -8.81
CA ASN A 210 9.57 -2.56 -8.57
C ASN A 210 10.32 -2.26 -9.86
N ALA A 211 10.28 -3.15 -10.86
CA ALA A 211 10.86 -2.91 -12.17
C ALA A 211 10.28 -1.66 -12.87
N ASN A 212 9.07 -1.25 -12.48
CA ASN A 212 8.29 -0.20 -13.15
C ASN A 212 8.02 1.05 -12.30
N CYS A 213 8.50 1.14 -11.05
CA CYS A 213 8.29 2.28 -10.15
C CYS A 213 8.84 3.60 -10.71
N GLN A 214 10.01 3.52 -11.37
CA GLN A 214 10.78 4.67 -11.85
C GLN A 214 10.68 4.85 -13.37
N ARG A 215 9.60 4.39 -14.01
CA ARG A 215 9.41 4.63 -15.45
C ARG A 215 9.24 6.12 -15.70
N ASN A 216 10.04 6.65 -16.64
CA ASN A 216 9.90 8.02 -17.08
C ASN A 216 8.53 8.26 -17.71
N THR A 217 8.06 9.49 -17.61
CA THR A 217 6.91 9.93 -18.37
C THR A 217 7.30 10.19 -19.82
N PHE A 218 6.42 9.85 -20.76
CA PHE A 218 6.59 10.26 -22.15
C PHE A 218 6.62 11.79 -22.22
N LEU A 219 7.60 12.31 -22.93
CA LEU A 219 7.70 13.74 -23.24
C LEU A 219 7.19 13.98 -24.67
N ASN A 220 6.51 15.11 -24.85
CA ASN A 220 6.19 15.66 -26.16
C ASN A 220 7.47 16.24 -26.80
N LYS A 221 7.42 16.60 -28.08
CA LYS A 221 8.57 17.19 -28.81
C LYS A 221 9.09 18.49 -28.19
N ASP A 222 8.24 19.19 -27.44
CA ASP A 222 8.55 20.43 -26.72
C ASP A 222 9.09 20.21 -25.30
N GLY A 223 9.29 18.95 -24.89
CA GLY A 223 9.75 18.59 -23.54
C GLY A 223 8.66 18.55 -22.47
N SER A 224 7.39 18.85 -22.80
CA SER A 224 6.28 18.76 -21.85
C SER A 224 5.83 17.31 -21.63
N THR A 225 5.36 16.98 -20.44
CA THR A 225 4.85 15.63 -20.13
C THR A 225 3.58 15.33 -20.94
N ARG A 226 3.53 14.15 -21.56
CA ARG A 226 2.36 13.68 -22.30
C ARG A 226 1.31 13.12 -21.34
N TYR A 227 0.07 13.58 -21.46
CA TYR A 227 -1.05 13.12 -20.63
C TYR A 227 -2.08 12.33 -21.44
N GLN A 228 -2.76 11.38 -20.81
CA GLN A 228 -3.93 10.70 -21.34
C GLN A 228 -5.16 11.01 -20.47
N ARG A 229 -6.30 11.19 -21.14
CA ARG A 229 -7.59 11.41 -20.49
C ARG A 229 -8.26 10.08 -20.19
N TYR A 230 -8.84 9.97 -19.00
CA TYR A 230 -9.66 8.85 -18.59
C TYR A 230 -10.98 9.33 -18.01
N TYR A 231 -12.06 8.67 -18.42
CA TYR A 231 -13.40 8.97 -17.94
C TYR A 231 -13.80 7.98 -16.85
N SER A 232 -14.03 8.49 -15.64
CA SER A 232 -14.58 7.69 -14.54
C SER A 232 -16.09 7.63 -14.67
N LYS A 233 -16.63 6.48 -15.12
CA LYS A 233 -18.08 6.26 -15.22
C LYS A 233 -18.80 6.44 -13.88
N LYS A 234 -18.17 6.02 -12.78
CA LYS A 234 -18.73 6.12 -11.43
C LYS A 234 -18.73 7.56 -10.90
N GLY A 235 -17.72 8.36 -11.27
CA GLY A 235 -17.58 9.74 -10.82
C GLY A 235 -18.12 10.79 -11.78
N GLY A 236 -18.60 10.40 -12.97
CA GLY A 236 -19.11 11.31 -14.01
C GLY A 236 -18.08 12.34 -14.50
N ARG A 237 -16.78 12.08 -14.32
CA ARG A 237 -15.72 13.08 -14.51
C ARG A 237 -14.54 12.57 -15.32
N TRP A 238 -13.92 13.49 -16.03
CA TRP A 238 -12.64 13.28 -16.69
C TRP A 238 -11.50 13.50 -15.69
N SER A 239 -10.46 12.68 -15.80
CA SER A 239 -9.19 12.87 -15.11
C SER A 239 -8.06 12.67 -16.11
N THR A 240 -6.94 13.33 -15.88
CA THR A 240 -5.72 13.19 -16.68
C THR A 240 -4.66 12.48 -15.88
N TYR A 241 -3.90 11.60 -16.53
CA TYR A 241 -2.70 11.01 -15.95
C TYR A 241 -1.54 11.11 -16.94
N ALA A 242 -0.34 11.30 -16.41
CA ALA A 242 0.87 11.29 -17.22
C ALA A 242 1.09 9.89 -17.82
N LEU A 243 1.28 9.83 -19.13
CA LEU A 243 1.66 8.60 -19.81
C LEU A 243 3.09 8.26 -19.44
N ARG A 244 3.32 7.03 -19.00
CA ARG A 244 4.66 6.50 -18.71
C ARG A 244 5.12 5.63 -19.86
N GLU A 245 6.44 5.56 -20.05
CA GLU A 245 7.10 4.64 -20.97
C GLU A 245 6.54 3.22 -20.85
N ASP A 246 6.65 2.43 -21.92
CA ASP A 246 6.19 1.04 -21.88
C ASP A 246 6.90 0.25 -20.77
N LYS A 247 6.21 -0.75 -20.23
CA LYS A 247 6.80 -1.61 -19.21
C LYS A 247 7.99 -2.34 -19.81
N LYS A 248 9.12 -2.33 -19.10
CA LYS A 248 10.24 -3.22 -19.42
C LYS A 248 9.76 -4.64 -19.11
N LEU A 249 9.83 -5.52 -20.11
CA LEU A 249 9.46 -6.93 -20.02
C LEU A 249 10.47 -7.69 -19.16
#